data_AF-A0A972IFK2-F1
#
_entry.id   AF-A0A972IFK2-F1
#
_cell.length_a   1.000
_cell.length_b   1.000
_cell.length_c   1.000
_cell.angle_alpha   90.00
_cell.angle_beta   90.00
_cell.angle_gamma   90.00
#
_symmetry.space_group_name_H-M   'P 1'
#
loop_
_entity.id
_entity.type
_entity.pdbx_description
1 polymer ?
#
loop_
_entity_poly.entity_id
_entity_poly.type
_entity_poly.pdbx_seq_one_letter_code
_entity_poly.pdbx_strand_id
1 'polypeptide(L)'
;MACLKWKREGSSRISEEEGDHEPDLSPWFSQAIGGGLLGRLGGAWLDCLASSGRQIKKFQPATPELGANFIDAVRSRLAADLAADILDGHLSAALVHLGNISHRVGRAVPEHEIGERVEGNREMAAAYQRFKAHLSANGVDLDKTPATLGAMLTFDSQTERFVGELSRPANELVARQYRRPFEVPQQV
;
A
#
# COMPACT_ATOMS: atom_id res chain seq x y z
N MET A 1 28.55 -2.67 9.06
CA MET A 1 29.02 -1.54 9.88
C MET A 1 30.09 -0.79 9.10
N ALA A 2 29.73 0.31 8.44
CA ALA A 2 30.59 1.40 7.97
C ALA A 2 29.66 2.44 7.31
N CYS A 3 29.42 3.55 8.02
CA CYS A 3 28.56 4.64 7.60
C CYS A 3 29.37 5.60 6.73
N LEU A 4 29.06 5.69 5.44
CA LEU A 4 29.64 6.70 4.55
C LEU A 4 28.94 8.04 4.85
N LYS A 5 29.66 8.90 5.59
CA LYS A 5 29.29 10.31 5.79
C LYS A 5 29.51 11.08 4.49
N TRP A 6 28.47 11.73 3.96
CA TRP A 6 28.63 12.81 3.00
C TRP A 6 28.82 14.14 3.76
N LYS A 7 29.96 14.79 3.54
CA LYS A 7 30.29 16.12 4.06
C LYS A 7 30.10 17.11 2.90
N ARG A 8 29.14 18.04 3.02
CA ARG A 8 29.00 19.17 2.10
C ARG A 8 29.61 20.39 2.80
N GLU A 9 30.83 20.76 2.44
CA GLU A 9 31.41 22.06 2.75
C GLU A 9 31.12 23.00 1.59
N GLY A 10 30.42 24.11 1.85
CA GLY A 10 30.07 25.09 0.83
C GLY A 10 28.91 25.98 1.25
N SER A 11 29.26 27.08 1.91
CA SER A 11 28.43 28.21 2.34
C SER A 11 27.35 28.68 1.36
N SER A 12 26.09 28.63 1.79
CA SER A 12 25.17 29.77 1.75
C SER A 12 23.99 29.49 2.70
N ARG A 13 23.80 30.35 3.70
CA ARG A 13 22.65 30.35 4.62
C ARG A 13 21.34 30.13 3.84
N ILE A 14 20.60 29.10 4.23
CA ILE A 14 19.14 29.10 4.10
C ILE A 14 18.65 29.12 5.54
N SER A 15 18.10 30.26 5.94
CA SER A 15 17.39 30.43 7.20
C SER A 15 16.19 29.48 7.22
N GLU A 16 16.06 28.71 8.29
CA GLU A 16 14.81 28.05 8.65
C GLU A 16 13.81 29.15 9.02
N GLU A 17 12.87 29.45 8.12
CA GLU A 17 11.58 29.97 8.54
C GLU A 17 10.68 28.75 8.79
N GLU A 18 10.35 28.51 10.06
CA GLU A 18 9.23 27.65 10.47
C GLU A 18 7.95 28.29 9.92
N GLY A 19 7.60 27.95 8.68
CA GLY A 19 6.28 28.19 8.13
C GLY A 19 5.34 27.10 8.62
N ASP A 20 4.36 27.48 9.44
CA ASP A 20 3.21 26.67 9.86
C ASP A 20 2.30 26.33 8.66
N HIS A 21 2.82 25.59 7.68
CA HIS A 21 1.99 24.92 6.70
C HIS A 21 1.65 23.53 7.22
N GLU A 22 0.47 23.43 7.82
CA GLU A 22 -0.18 22.17 8.16
C GLU A 22 -0.35 21.34 6.87
N PRO A 23 0.39 20.24 6.68
CA PRO A 23 0.15 19.36 5.56
C PRO A 23 -1.06 18.51 5.93
N ASP A 24 -2.09 18.52 5.08
CA ASP A 24 -3.22 17.59 5.14
C ASP A 24 -2.70 16.17 4.85
N LEU A 25 -2.19 15.53 5.91
CA LEU A 25 -1.65 14.18 5.87
C LEU A 25 -2.78 13.19 6.14
N SER A 26 -3.29 12.60 5.06
CA SER A 26 -4.18 11.43 5.16
C SER A 26 -3.52 10.30 5.97
N PRO A 27 -4.29 9.49 6.73
CA PRO A 27 -3.75 8.62 7.79
C PRO A 27 -2.86 7.47 7.34
N TRP A 28 -2.68 7.27 6.04
CA TRP A 28 -2.24 5.96 5.52
C TRP A 28 -0.79 5.87 5.08
N PHE A 29 -0.08 6.99 4.85
CA PHE A 29 1.34 6.92 4.49
C PHE A 29 2.06 8.24 4.82
N SER A 30 2.97 8.24 5.81
CA SER A 30 4.01 9.27 5.89
C SER A 30 5.31 8.71 6.45
N GLN A 31 6.26 8.51 5.54
CA GLN A 31 7.67 8.40 5.87
C GLN A 31 8.24 9.82 5.83
N ALA A 32 8.24 10.51 6.96
CA ALA A 32 8.80 11.85 7.07
C ALA A 32 10.34 11.77 7.17
N ILE A 33 11.04 12.52 6.33
CA ILE A 33 12.49 12.66 6.34
C ILE A 33 12.91 13.24 7.70
N GLY A 34 13.53 12.40 8.54
CA GLY A 34 14.17 12.80 9.81
C GLY A 34 13.43 12.44 11.11
N GLY A 35 12.21 11.91 11.04
CA GLY A 35 11.44 11.43 12.20
C GLY A 35 11.10 9.94 12.09
N GLY A 36 11.21 9.20 13.20
CA GLY A 36 10.81 7.79 13.25
C GLY A 36 9.36 7.67 13.71
N LEU A 37 8.50 7.06 12.90
CA LEU A 37 7.16 6.67 13.34
C LEU A 37 7.27 5.32 14.06
N LEU A 38 7.07 5.28 15.38
CA LEU A 38 7.05 4.03 16.14
C LEU A 38 5.59 3.74 16.55
N GLY A 39 4.95 2.85 15.80
CA GLY A 39 3.58 2.43 16.05
C GLY A 39 3.50 0.96 16.47
N ARG A 40 2.74 0.66 17.52
CA ARG A 40 2.33 -0.71 17.84
C ARG A 40 1.01 -1.00 17.13
N LEU A 41 1.03 -1.88 16.14
CA LEU A 41 -0.19 -2.39 15.51
C LEU A 41 -0.93 -3.26 16.55
N GLY A 42 -2.11 -2.82 17.00
CA GLY A 42 -2.94 -3.56 17.95
C GLY A 42 -3.43 -2.74 19.16
N GLY A 43 -4.13 -1.63 18.90
CA GLY A 43 -4.93 -0.94 19.93
C GLY A 43 -4.18 -0.06 20.93
N ALA A 44 -2.91 0.28 20.70
CA ALA A 44 -2.16 1.18 21.56
C ALA A 44 -1.44 2.26 20.75
N TRP A 45 -1.75 3.52 21.08
CA TRP A 45 -1.09 4.80 20.76
C TRP A 45 0.00 4.77 19.68
N LEU A 46 -0.23 5.49 18.59
CA LEU A 46 0.85 5.89 17.68
C LEU A 46 1.49 7.16 18.23
N ASP A 47 2.80 7.09 18.51
CA ASP A 47 3.59 8.25 18.86
C ASP A 47 4.54 8.57 17.71
N CYS A 48 4.51 9.82 17.24
CA CYS A 48 5.54 10.34 16.37
C CYS A 48 6.70 10.81 17.24
N LEU A 49 7.87 10.21 17.05
CA LEU A 49 9.08 10.54 17.80
C LEU A 49 10.09 11.23 16.88
N ALA A 50 10.76 12.25 17.41
CA ALA A 50 11.95 12.81 16.81
C ALA A 50 13.07 11.74 16.80
N SER A 51 14.06 11.93 15.96
CA SER A 51 15.28 11.09 15.96
C SER A 51 16.01 11.06 17.32
N SER A 52 15.78 12.05 18.18
CA SER A 52 16.27 12.11 19.56
C SER A 52 15.44 11.31 20.58
N GLY A 53 14.34 10.68 20.16
CA GLY A 53 13.39 9.98 21.03
C GLY A 53 12.37 10.90 21.71
N ARG A 54 12.41 12.22 21.45
CA ARG A 54 11.41 13.17 21.96
C ARG A 54 10.06 12.98 21.25
N GLN A 55 8.97 12.87 22.01
CA GLN A 55 7.62 12.80 21.45
C GLN A 55 7.24 14.13 20.78
N ILE A 56 6.91 14.06 19.48
CA ILE A 56 6.44 15.20 18.68
C ILE A 56 4.92 15.28 18.75
N LYS A 57 4.23 14.14 18.55
CA LYS A 57 2.77 14.08 18.54
C LYS A 57 2.29 12.72 18.99
N LYS A 58 1.26 12.71 19.84
CA LYS A 58 0.52 11.53 20.23
C LYS A 58 -0.82 11.52 19.50
N PHE A 59 -1.10 10.43 18.80
CA PHE A 59 -2.35 10.28 18.07
C PHE A 59 -3.38 9.55 18.93
N GLN A 60 -4.60 10.08 18.98
CA GLN A 60 -5.74 9.41 19.59
C GLN A 60 -6.29 8.36 18.60
N PRO A 61 -6.78 7.21 19.08
CA PRO A 61 -7.48 6.25 18.23
C PRO A 61 -8.67 6.94 17.54
N ALA A 62 -8.80 6.73 16.23
CA ALA A 62 -9.94 7.23 15.46
C ALA A 62 -11.17 6.31 15.58
N THR A 63 -11.01 5.13 16.18
CA THR A 63 -12.03 4.09 16.31
C THR A 63 -12.12 3.56 17.74
N PRO A 64 -13.27 3.01 18.16
CA PRO A 64 -13.38 2.30 19.43
C PRO A 64 -12.51 1.03 19.42
N GLU A 65 -12.39 0.40 20.60
CA GLU A 65 -11.80 -0.93 20.69
C GLU A 65 -12.66 -1.91 19.87
N LEU A 66 -12.11 -2.38 18.74
CA LEU A 66 -12.88 -3.09 17.72
C LEU A 66 -13.40 -4.44 18.22
N GLY A 67 -12.70 -5.11 19.15
CA GLY A 67 -13.16 -6.36 19.74
C GLY A 67 -14.44 -6.18 20.55
N ALA A 68 -14.46 -5.20 21.45
CA ALA A 68 -15.63 -4.86 22.25
C ALA A 68 -16.79 -4.36 21.37
N ASN A 69 -16.51 -3.47 20.41
CA ASN A 69 -17.52 -2.98 19.47
C ASN A 69 -18.17 -4.11 18.67
N PHE A 70 -17.40 -5.09 18.19
CA PHE A 70 -17.94 -6.25 17.49
C PHE A 70 -18.90 -7.05 18.38
N ILE A 71 -18.53 -7.34 19.63
CA ILE A 71 -19.38 -8.08 20.56
C ILE A 71 -20.67 -7.30 20.85
N ASP A 72 -20.59 -5.99 21.03
CA ASP A 72 -21.75 -5.14 21.29
C ASP A 72 -22.69 -5.07 20.07
N ALA A 73 -22.15 -4.93 18.86
CA ALA A 73 -22.93 -4.98 17.62
C ALA A 73 -23.61 -6.34 17.39
N VAL A 74 -22.94 -7.45 17.74
CA VAL A 74 -23.55 -8.79 17.71
C VAL A 74 -24.70 -8.90 18.71
N ARG A 75 -24.56 -8.32 19.90
CA ARG A 75 -25.62 -8.30 20.94
C ARG A 75 -26.81 -7.44 20.53
N SER A 76 -26.56 -6.26 19.96
CA SER A 76 -27.62 -5.35 19.51
C SER A 76 -28.33 -5.87 18.26
N ARG A 77 -27.63 -6.66 17.43
CA ARG A 77 -28.07 -7.13 16.10
C ARG A 77 -28.33 -5.97 15.13
N LEU A 78 -27.70 -4.82 15.36
CA LEU A 78 -27.80 -3.66 14.47
C LEU A 78 -26.46 -3.50 13.74
N ALA A 79 -26.46 -3.71 12.42
CA ALA A 79 -25.26 -3.55 11.59
C ALA A 79 -24.69 -2.12 11.67
N ALA A 80 -25.55 -1.12 11.88
CA ALA A 80 -25.15 0.28 12.03
C ALA A 80 -24.26 0.55 13.26
N ASP A 81 -24.19 -0.38 14.23
CA ASP A 81 -23.32 -0.25 15.40
C ASP A 81 -21.87 -0.68 15.11
N LEU A 82 -21.59 -1.30 13.95
CA LEU A 82 -20.24 -1.70 13.58
C LEU A 82 -19.39 -0.49 13.23
N ALA A 83 -18.30 -0.30 13.96
CA ALA A 83 -17.30 0.72 13.66
C ALA A 83 -16.40 0.36 12.46
N ALA A 84 -16.42 -0.90 12.03
CA ALA A 84 -15.71 -1.40 10.86
C ALA A 84 -16.67 -2.31 10.07
N ASP A 85 -17.35 -1.73 9.08
CA ASP A 85 -18.30 -2.44 8.25
C ASP A 85 -17.58 -3.36 7.24
N ILE A 86 -18.27 -4.40 6.78
CA ILE A 86 -17.73 -5.35 5.81
C ILE A 86 -17.36 -4.68 4.49
N LEU A 87 -18.04 -3.59 4.10
CA LEU A 87 -17.75 -2.85 2.89
C LEU A 87 -16.33 -2.27 2.92
N ASP A 88 -15.89 -1.73 4.05
CA ASP A 88 -14.53 -1.19 4.21
C ASP A 88 -13.47 -2.30 4.06
N GLY A 89 -13.76 -3.46 4.65
CA GLY A 89 -12.93 -4.66 4.53
C GLY A 89 -12.86 -5.16 3.07
N HIS A 90 -14.00 -5.20 2.39
CA HIS A 90 -14.10 -5.60 0.98
C HIS A 90 -13.28 -4.68 0.08
N LEU A 91 -13.46 -3.35 0.19
CA LEU A 91 -12.76 -2.37 -0.63
C LEU A 91 -11.24 -2.43 -0.41
N SER A 92 -10.82 -2.60 0.85
CA SER A 92 -9.40 -2.74 1.21
C SER A 92 -8.78 -4.00 0.59
N ALA A 93 -9.48 -5.14 0.69
CA ALA A 93 -9.03 -6.40 0.10
C ALA A 93 -9.04 -6.36 -1.44
N ALA A 94 -10.01 -5.67 -2.04
CA ALA A 94 -10.14 -5.55 -3.49
C ALA A 94 -8.87 -4.96 -4.13
N LEU A 95 -8.28 -3.91 -3.55
CA LEU A 95 -7.06 -3.29 -4.08
C LEU A 95 -5.89 -4.28 -4.24
N VAL A 96 -5.69 -5.15 -3.24
CA VAL A 96 -4.65 -6.18 -3.27
C VAL A 96 -4.96 -7.22 -4.36
N HIS A 97 -6.22 -7.59 -4.53
CA HIS A 97 -6.64 -8.52 -5.58
C HIS A 97 -6.45 -7.92 -6.98
N LEU A 98 -6.81 -6.65 -7.19
CA LEU A 98 -6.61 -5.97 -8.48
C LEU A 98 -5.13 -5.94 -8.87
N GLY A 99 -4.24 -5.61 -7.93
CA GLY A 99 -2.79 -5.65 -8.16
C GLY A 99 -2.26 -7.06 -8.49
N ASN A 100 -2.74 -8.08 -7.76
CA ASN A 100 -2.38 -9.47 -8.03
C ASN A 100 -2.86 -9.96 -9.40
N ILE A 101 -4.07 -9.56 -9.83
CA ILE A 101 -4.60 -9.90 -11.15
C ILE A 101 -3.76 -9.23 -12.24
N SER A 102 -3.46 -7.93 -12.09
CA SER A 102 -2.56 -7.19 -12.98
C SER A 102 -1.21 -7.90 -13.15
N HIS A 103 -0.60 -8.33 -12.05
CA HIS A 103 0.67 -9.07 -12.09
C HIS A 103 0.54 -10.42 -12.81
N ARG A 104 -0.51 -11.20 -12.51
CA ARG A 104 -0.71 -12.55 -13.07
C ARG A 104 -1.03 -12.57 -14.56
N VAL A 105 -1.69 -11.55 -15.08
CA VAL A 105 -1.93 -11.40 -16.53
C VAL A 105 -0.86 -10.55 -17.23
N GLY A 106 0.10 -10.06 -16.47
CA GLY A 106 1.28 -9.36 -16.97
C GLY A 106 2.26 -10.30 -17.67
N ARG A 107 3.43 -9.76 -18.02
CA ARG A 107 4.49 -10.52 -18.69
C ARG A 107 5.85 -10.19 -18.13
N ALA A 108 6.75 -11.16 -18.17
CA ALA A 108 8.16 -10.93 -17.95
C ALA A 108 8.72 -10.02 -19.04
N VAL A 109 9.43 -8.97 -18.66
CA VAL A 109 10.01 -8.00 -19.60
C VAL A 109 11.45 -7.66 -19.21
N PRO A 110 12.29 -7.22 -20.15
CA PRO A 110 13.60 -6.67 -19.83
C PRO A 110 13.52 -5.50 -18.86
N GLU A 111 14.58 -5.29 -18.09
CA GLU A 111 14.63 -4.24 -17.06
C GLU A 111 14.30 -2.83 -17.60
N HIS A 112 14.80 -2.50 -18.80
CA HIS A 112 14.64 -1.19 -19.40
C HIS A 112 13.16 -0.88 -19.73
N GLU A 113 12.38 -1.87 -20.16
CA GLU A 113 10.95 -1.67 -20.48
C GLU A 113 10.15 -1.28 -19.23
N ILE A 114 10.51 -1.81 -18.05
CA ILE A 114 9.87 -1.41 -16.79
C ILE A 114 10.26 0.03 -16.45
N GLY A 115 11.54 0.38 -16.63
CA GLY A 115 12.04 1.74 -16.43
C GLY A 115 11.29 2.77 -17.26
N GLU A 116 11.15 2.52 -18.57
CA GLU A 116 10.40 3.36 -19.51
C GLU A 116 8.93 3.48 -19.10
N ARG A 117 8.31 2.38 -18.64
CA ARG A 117 6.90 2.39 -18.23
C ARG A 117 6.63 3.29 -17.03
N VAL A 118 7.55 3.34 -16.06
CA VAL A 118 7.35 4.07 -14.81
C VAL A 118 7.89 5.49 -14.82
N GLU A 119 8.64 5.89 -15.86
CA GLU A 119 9.33 7.19 -15.93
C GLU A 119 8.38 8.39 -15.74
N GLY A 120 7.17 8.32 -16.31
CA GLY A 120 6.15 9.37 -16.19
C GLY A 120 5.47 9.47 -14.82
N ASN A 121 5.79 8.58 -13.87
CA ASN A 121 5.19 8.56 -12.54
C ASN A 121 6.26 8.48 -11.46
N ARG A 122 6.49 9.61 -10.77
CA ARG A 122 7.54 9.75 -9.75
C ARG A 122 7.48 8.67 -8.67
N GLU A 123 6.28 8.34 -8.19
CA GLU A 123 6.10 7.38 -7.10
C GLU A 123 6.36 5.95 -7.56
N MET A 124 5.90 5.59 -8.77
CA MET A 124 6.20 4.29 -9.38
C MET A 124 7.69 4.14 -9.70
N ALA A 125 8.32 5.18 -10.24
CA ALA A 125 9.75 5.19 -10.50
C ALA A 125 10.55 5.00 -9.19
N ALA A 126 10.21 5.75 -8.13
CA ALA A 126 10.87 5.60 -6.83
C ALA A 126 10.67 4.20 -6.22
N ALA A 127 9.47 3.63 -6.34
CA ALA A 127 9.19 2.26 -5.90
C ALA A 127 10.00 1.23 -6.68
N TYR A 128 10.08 1.37 -8.00
CA TYR A 128 10.86 0.49 -8.86
C TYR A 128 12.36 0.56 -8.55
N GLN A 129 12.90 1.76 -8.28
CA GLN A 129 14.30 1.89 -7.88
C GLN A 129 14.59 1.19 -6.54
N ARG A 130 13.69 1.29 -5.54
CA ARG A 130 13.83 0.53 -4.28
C ARG A 130 13.77 -0.98 -4.53
N PHE A 131 12.85 -1.43 -5.38
CA PHE A 131 12.74 -2.84 -5.78
C PHE A 131 14.03 -3.35 -6.43
N LYS A 132 14.55 -2.65 -7.44
CA LYS A 132 15.80 -3.00 -8.12
C LYS A 132 16.99 -3.03 -7.16
N ALA A 133 17.13 -2.00 -6.32
CA ALA A 133 18.21 -1.94 -5.33
C ALA A 133 18.14 -3.11 -4.35
N HIS A 134 16.93 -3.49 -3.90
CA HIS A 134 16.74 -4.64 -3.02
C HIS A 134 17.13 -5.96 -3.70
N LEU A 135 16.70 -6.18 -4.94
CA LEU A 135 17.06 -7.38 -5.70
C LEU A 135 18.57 -7.51 -5.93
N SER A 136 19.21 -6.41 -6.34
CA SER A 136 20.67 -6.37 -6.55
C SER A 136 21.44 -6.64 -5.26
N ALA A 137 21.02 -6.06 -4.13
CA ALA A 137 21.63 -6.30 -2.82
C ALA A 137 21.52 -7.78 -2.37
N ASN A 138 20.58 -8.54 -2.93
CA ASN A 138 20.38 -9.97 -2.68
C ASN A 138 20.88 -10.86 -3.84
N GLY A 139 21.68 -10.31 -4.76
CA GLY A 139 22.31 -11.08 -5.84
C GLY A 139 21.35 -11.56 -6.94
N VAL A 140 20.16 -10.97 -7.04
CA VAL A 140 19.20 -11.27 -8.11
C VAL A 140 19.52 -10.41 -9.33
N ASP A 141 19.81 -11.09 -10.43
CA ASP A 141 20.14 -10.51 -11.73
C ASP A 141 18.87 -10.45 -12.59
N LEU A 142 18.40 -9.23 -12.90
CA LEU A 142 17.17 -9.00 -13.66
C LEU A 142 17.31 -9.31 -15.16
N ASP A 143 18.52 -9.38 -15.70
CA ASP A 143 18.72 -9.82 -17.08
C ASP A 143 18.59 -11.35 -17.19
N LYS A 144 18.99 -12.08 -16.15
CA LYS A 144 18.85 -13.54 -16.06
C LYS A 144 17.49 -13.98 -15.53
N THR A 145 16.89 -13.18 -14.66
CA THR A 145 15.59 -13.43 -14.03
C THR A 145 14.69 -12.20 -14.21
N PRO A 146 14.11 -12.02 -15.41
CA PRO A 146 13.31 -10.84 -15.71
C PRO A 146 12.11 -10.69 -14.78
N ALA A 147 11.87 -9.46 -14.34
CA ALA A 147 10.71 -9.14 -13.52
C ALA A 147 9.42 -9.13 -14.37
N THR A 148 8.30 -9.42 -13.73
CA THR A 148 6.99 -9.35 -14.39
C THR A 148 6.43 -7.93 -14.29
N LEU A 149 6.18 -7.32 -15.45
CA LEU A 149 5.44 -6.07 -15.56
C LEU A 149 3.95 -6.39 -15.61
N GLY A 150 3.21 -5.94 -14.59
CA GLY A 150 1.76 -6.09 -14.53
C GLY A 150 1.05 -5.38 -15.68
N ALA A 151 -0.08 -5.93 -16.12
CA ALA A 151 -0.91 -5.30 -17.14
C ALA A 151 -1.63 -4.06 -16.57
N MET A 152 -1.71 -2.99 -17.37
CA MET A 152 -2.58 -1.86 -17.06
C MET A 152 -4.01 -2.25 -17.39
N LEU A 153 -4.80 -2.51 -16.35
CA LEU A 153 -6.18 -2.95 -16.48
C LEU A 153 -7.13 -1.83 -16.06
N THR A 154 -8.26 -1.72 -16.76
CA THR A 154 -9.36 -0.84 -16.37
C THR A 154 -10.42 -1.67 -15.66
N PHE A 155 -10.84 -1.24 -14.48
CA PHE A 155 -11.86 -1.91 -13.66
C PHE A 155 -13.13 -1.05 -13.59
N ASP A 156 -14.26 -1.66 -13.95
CA ASP A 156 -15.58 -1.07 -13.76
C ASP A 156 -16.10 -1.45 -12.37
N SER A 157 -16.20 -0.45 -11.49
CA SER A 157 -16.65 -0.65 -10.11
C SER A 157 -18.14 -0.92 -9.99
N GLN A 158 -18.96 -0.64 -11.01
CA GLN A 158 -20.40 -0.91 -10.96
C GLN A 158 -20.69 -2.38 -11.24
N THR A 159 -19.98 -2.96 -12.21
CA THR A 159 -20.15 -4.37 -12.59
C THR A 159 -19.14 -5.30 -11.92
N GLU A 160 -18.17 -4.74 -11.21
CA GLU A 160 -17.03 -5.43 -10.58
C GLU A 160 -16.24 -6.29 -11.59
N ARG A 161 -16.03 -5.77 -12.79
CA ARG A 161 -15.34 -6.47 -13.89
C ARG A 161 -14.29 -5.61 -14.54
N PHE A 162 -13.25 -6.26 -15.06
CA PHE A 162 -12.29 -5.64 -15.94
C PHE A 162 -12.89 -5.42 -17.33
N VAL A 163 -12.53 -4.30 -17.97
CA VAL A 163 -12.93 -3.92 -19.32
C VAL A 163 -11.71 -3.58 -20.18
N GLY A 164 -11.87 -3.62 -21.50
CA GLY A 164 -10.80 -3.31 -22.45
C GLY A 164 -9.84 -4.48 -22.73
N GLU A 165 -8.59 -4.14 -23.07
CA GLU A 165 -7.56 -5.12 -23.40
C GLU A 165 -7.23 -6.01 -22.20
N LEU A 166 -7.01 -7.32 -22.43
CA LEU A 166 -6.75 -8.32 -21.39
C LEU A 166 -7.87 -8.50 -20.33
N SER A 167 -9.04 -7.88 -20.52
CA SER A 167 -10.18 -8.04 -19.62
C SER A 167 -10.65 -9.49 -19.46
N ARG A 168 -10.64 -10.28 -20.53
CA ARG A 168 -11.04 -11.70 -20.49
C ARG A 168 -10.18 -12.52 -19.51
N PRO A 169 -8.84 -12.65 -19.70
CA PRO A 169 -8.01 -13.39 -18.75
C PRO A 169 -7.99 -12.77 -17.35
N ALA A 170 -8.16 -11.45 -17.21
CA ALA A 170 -8.27 -10.81 -15.89
C ALA A 170 -9.57 -11.21 -15.16
N ASN A 171 -10.71 -11.23 -15.87
CA ASN A 171 -12.01 -11.60 -15.31
C ASN A 171 -12.11 -13.08 -14.93
N GLU A 172 -11.30 -13.96 -15.53
CA GLU A 172 -11.16 -15.37 -15.11
C GLU A 172 -10.53 -15.50 -13.71
N LEU A 173 -9.84 -14.47 -13.22
CA LEU A 173 -9.15 -14.45 -11.93
C LEU A 173 -9.93 -13.72 -10.81
N VAL A 174 -11.03 -13.04 -11.15
CA VAL A 174 -11.88 -12.31 -10.19
C VAL A 174 -12.49 -13.25 -9.15
N ALA A 175 -12.92 -14.42 -9.59
CA ALA A 175 -13.44 -15.46 -8.71
C ALA A 175 -12.64 -16.76 -8.90
N ARG A 176 -12.49 -17.52 -7.81
CA ARG A 176 -11.89 -18.85 -7.89
C ARG A 176 -12.90 -19.87 -8.37
N GLN A 177 -12.41 -20.91 -9.05
CA GLN A 177 -13.18 -22.13 -9.24
C GLN A 177 -13.27 -22.87 -7.91
N TYR A 178 -14.46 -22.85 -7.31
CA TYR A 178 -14.70 -23.53 -6.04
C TYR A 178 -14.68 -25.06 -6.21
N ARG A 179 -14.22 -25.75 -5.17
CA ARG A 179 -14.25 -27.21 -5.12
C ARG A 179 -15.63 -27.68 -4.69
N ARG A 180 -16.28 -28.52 -5.49
CA ARG A 180 -17.55 -29.19 -5.10
C ARG A 180 -17.39 -30.03 -3.83
N PRO A 181 -18.37 -30.00 -2.90
CA PRO A 181 -19.62 -29.23 -2.90
C PRO A 181 -19.54 -27.84 -2.21
N PHE A 182 -18.35 -27.32 -1.91
CA PHE A 182 -18.13 -26.09 -1.14
C PHE A 182 -18.14 -24.84 -2.03
N GLU A 183 -19.20 -24.68 -2.82
CA GLU A 183 -19.39 -23.56 -3.75
C GLU A 183 -20.09 -22.39 -3.04
N VAL A 184 -19.61 -21.16 -3.26
CA VAL A 184 -20.32 -19.96 -2.80
C VAL A 184 -21.49 -19.70 -3.76
N PRO A 185 -22.74 -19.58 -3.27
CA PRO A 185 -23.89 -19.26 -4.11
C PRO A 185 -23.70 -17.95 -4.87
N GLN A 186 -24.18 -17.88 -6.11
CA GLN A 186 -24.15 -16.63 -6.87
C GLN A 186 -25.15 -15.58 -6.35
N GLN A 187 -26.11 -16.00 -5.53
CA GLN A 187 -27.12 -15.14 -4.92
C GLN A 187 -27.28 -15.56 -3.46
N VAL A 188 -27.31 -14.57 -2.57
CA VAL A 188 -27.38 -14.72 -1.10
C VAL A 188 -28.71 -14.20 -0.58
#